data_AF-A0A222P5V9-F1
#
_entry.id   AF-A0A222P5V9-F1
#
_cell.length_a   1.000
_cell.length_b   1.000
_cell.length_c   1.000
_cell.angle_alpha   90.00
_cell.angle_beta   90.00
_cell.angle_gamma   90.00
#
_symmetry.space_group_name_H-M   'P 1'
#
loop_
_entity.id
_entity.type
_entity.pdbx_description
1 polymer ?
#
loop_
_entity_poly.entity_id
_entity_poly.type
_entity_poly.pdbx_seq_one_letter_code
_entity_poly.pdbx_strand_id
1 'polypeptide(L)'
;MKYSELINPEALIPLESNFNKKYILIRSFNGSSFIYFRPRNLLKTPLYRKVDTNWKARLSIHSDDLNKAWDIIFPILCQKNTLFKVTNYNAIEKFKNDRQRKLDELEREYKQLQHNFNSQDINFLSSKYYKLSQELKSYSYSQWRLIAAVQKYYNKLLHFFYLLNPNKEMLFTRIMHTYECLIERRKQKVENALRFFDGMQFTLYILPGQEKQCQDMLEEIEVHLVREKIKAGIVHSTDRKIGIYSSIRHPGKTCYHKATDPNLETYNPDNINDPFSFLTTLSPTEIMQDEEVKEILKQSTSAQGLVALLQTKKFVAPSIFKALAGQKENIVSYIKAAPLESQQKLIEECLNKSTNLGRLFRVQRGFFTPKLGSGTLKQIENIQLTIK
;
A
#
# COMPACT_ATOMS: atom_id res chain seq x y z
N MET A 1 0.28 -28.05 12.51
CA MET A 1 -0.16 -26.82 13.18
C MET A 1 -1.23 -26.19 12.31
N LYS A 2 -2.46 -26.17 12.80
CA LYS A 2 -3.59 -25.54 12.10
C LYS A 2 -3.52 -24.01 12.28
N TYR A 3 -4.11 -23.28 11.33
CA TYR A 3 -4.14 -21.81 11.42
C TYR A 3 -4.96 -21.32 12.62
N SER A 4 -6.08 -22.01 12.92
CA SER A 4 -6.91 -21.73 14.11
C SER A 4 -6.12 -21.83 15.42
N GLU A 5 -5.27 -22.86 15.57
CA GLU A 5 -4.35 -23.00 16.70
C GLU A 5 -3.35 -21.84 16.76
N LEU A 6 -2.86 -21.38 15.60
CA LEU A 6 -1.87 -20.32 15.53
C LEU A 6 -2.40 -18.98 16.06
N ILE A 7 -3.67 -18.67 15.77
CA ILE A 7 -4.32 -17.39 16.15
C ILE A 7 -5.08 -17.48 17.48
N ASN A 8 -5.21 -18.66 18.07
CA ASN A 8 -5.82 -18.83 19.39
C ASN A 8 -4.80 -18.45 20.48
N PRO A 9 -5.06 -17.43 21.33
CA PRO A 9 -4.15 -17.04 22.42
C PRO A 9 -3.88 -18.18 23.42
N GLU A 10 -4.83 -19.10 23.61
CA GLU A 10 -4.74 -20.20 24.57
C GLU A 10 -4.01 -21.44 24.01
N ALA A 11 -3.87 -21.54 22.70
CA ALA A 11 -3.19 -22.67 22.08
C ALA A 11 -1.68 -22.60 22.36
N LEU A 12 -1.20 -23.56 23.15
CA LEU A 12 0.21 -23.76 23.45
C LEU A 12 0.87 -24.56 22.32
N ILE A 13 1.98 -24.02 21.79
CA ILE A 13 2.82 -24.74 20.81
C ILE A 13 3.97 -25.35 21.61
N PRO A 14 4.10 -26.69 21.69
CA PRO A 14 5.10 -27.35 22.52
C PRO A 14 6.52 -26.84 22.19
N LEU A 15 7.22 -26.35 23.22
CA LEU A 15 8.59 -25.82 23.10
C LEU A 15 9.56 -26.84 22.51
N GLU A 16 9.34 -28.13 22.78
CA GLU A 16 10.19 -29.24 22.34
C GLU A 16 9.94 -29.67 20.90
N SER A 17 8.92 -29.14 20.23
CA SER A 17 8.63 -29.48 18.85
C SER A 17 9.84 -29.20 17.94
N ASN A 18 10.10 -30.10 16.99
CA ASN A 18 11.13 -29.90 15.96
C ASN A 18 10.95 -28.57 15.21
N PHE A 19 9.72 -28.06 15.18
CA PHE A 19 9.38 -26.75 14.67
C PHE A 19 10.08 -25.61 15.42
N ASN A 20 10.00 -25.56 16.75
CA ASN A 20 10.63 -24.52 17.58
C ASN A 20 12.17 -24.60 17.60
N LYS A 21 12.72 -25.79 17.31
CA LYS A 21 14.16 -25.96 17.04
C LYS A 21 14.58 -25.31 15.73
N LYS A 22 13.72 -25.27 14.71
CA LYS A 22 14.01 -24.69 13.39
C LYS A 22 13.61 -23.21 13.28
N TYR A 23 12.52 -22.80 13.91
CA TYR A 23 11.93 -21.47 13.80
C TYR A 23 11.86 -20.75 15.16
N ILE A 24 11.99 -19.42 15.10
CA ILE A 24 11.50 -18.52 16.15
C ILE A 24 10.12 -18.04 15.72
N LEU A 25 9.11 -18.42 16.50
CA LEU A 25 7.74 -17.96 16.35
C LEU A 25 7.49 -16.76 17.26
N ILE A 26 7.02 -15.65 16.71
CA ILE A 26 6.68 -14.45 17.49
C ILE A 26 5.18 -14.18 17.31
N ARG A 27 4.42 -14.42 18.38
CA ARG A 27 3.00 -14.12 18.51
C ARG A 27 2.82 -12.93 19.45
N SER A 28 2.06 -11.92 19.03
CA SER A 28 1.62 -10.84 19.91
C SER A 28 0.14 -10.60 19.67
N PHE A 29 -0.65 -10.77 20.74
CA PHE A 29 -2.11 -10.63 20.69
C PHE A 29 -2.60 -9.23 21.04
N ASN A 30 -1.75 -8.43 21.69
CA ASN A 30 -2.11 -7.09 22.17
C ASN A 30 -1.43 -5.95 21.39
N GLY A 31 -0.49 -6.25 20.48
CA GLY A 31 0.32 -5.22 19.82
C GLY A 31 0.67 -5.48 18.36
N SER A 32 0.36 -6.65 17.80
CA SER A 32 0.69 -7.00 16.41
C SER A 32 -0.48 -7.64 15.68
N SER A 33 -0.75 -7.15 14.48
CA SER A 33 -1.66 -7.76 13.51
C SER A 33 -1.08 -9.00 12.81
N PHE A 34 0.16 -9.38 13.13
CA PHE A 34 0.90 -10.43 12.42
C PHE A 34 1.63 -11.35 13.38
N ILE A 35 1.77 -12.60 12.92
CA ILE A 35 2.57 -13.64 13.55
C ILE A 35 3.78 -13.90 12.66
N TYR A 36 4.97 -13.87 13.25
CA TYR A 36 6.23 -13.92 12.52
C TYR A 36 6.91 -15.27 12.66
N PHE A 37 7.44 -15.76 11.54
CA PHE A 37 8.13 -17.03 11.41
C PHE A 37 9.56 -16.78 10.95
N ARG A 38 10.53 -16.93 11.85
CA ARG A 38 11.94 -16.63 11.57
C ARG A 38 12.80 -17.89 11.66
N PRO A 39 13.29 -18.43 10.54
CA PRO A 39 14.23 -19.54 10.58
C PRO A 39 15.49 -19.20 11.37
N ARG A 40 15.86 -20.01 12.36
CA ARG A 40 17.00 -19.73 13.26
C ARG A 40 18.34 -19.70 12.53
N ASN A 41 18.52 -20.54 11.52
CA ASN A 41 19.73 -20.59 10.70
C ASN A 41 19.93 -19.31 9.89
N LEU A 42 18.86 -18.68 9.41
CA LEU A 42 18.95 -17.44 8.61
C LEU A 42 19.33 -16.22 9.44
N LEU A 43 18.95 -16.18 10.72
CA LEU A 43 19.24 -15.05 11.62
C LEU A 43 20.74 -14.78 11.82
N LYS A 44 21.57 -15.80 11.61
CA LYS A 44 23.03 -15.69 11.72
C LYS A 44 23.69 -15.19 10.43
N THR A 45 22.96 -15.14 9.31
CA THR A 45 23.53 -14.77 8.02
C THR A 45 23.68 -13.25 7.89
N PRO A 46 24.76 -12.74 7.28
CA PRO A 46 24.89 -11.30 6.99
C PRO A 46 23.77 -10.75 6.11
N LEU A 47 23.20 -11.60 5.23
CA LEU A 47 22.11 -11.25 4.32
C LEU A 47 20.83 -10.87 5.05
N TYR A 48 20.58 -11.44 6.24
CA TYR A 48 19.41 -11.12 7.05
C TYR A 48 19.32 -9.63 7.37
N ARG A 49 20.46 -8.95 7.57
CA ARG A 49 20.49 -7.50 7.85
C ARG A 49 19.97 -6.64 6.70
N LYS A 50 19.94 -7.18 5.47
CA LYS A 50 19.51 -6.47 4.26
C LYS A 50 18.09 -6.84 3.84
N VAL A 51 17.40 -7.70 4.59
CA VAL A 51 16.09 -8.22 4.18
C VAL A 51 14.99 -7.16 4.16
N ASP A 52 15.09 -6.15 5.03
CA ASP A 52 14.10 -5.08 5.08
C ASP A 52 14.23 -4.07 3.94
N THR A 53 15.37 -4.06 3.26
CA THR A 53 15.67 -3.20 2.10
C THR A 53 15.70 -3.99 0.79
N ASN A 54 15.15 -5.21 0.77
CA ASN A 54 15.07 -6.06 -0.42
C ASN A 54 13.62 -6.34 -0.82
N TRP A 55 13.43 -7.02 -1.96
CA TRP A 55 12.12 -7.47 -2.45
C TRP A 55 11.33 -8.27 -1.41
N LYS A 56 10.02 -8.07 -1.43
CA LYS A 56 9.05 -8.79 -0.59
C LYS A 56 7.97 -9.35 -1.49
N ALA A 57 7.58 -10.59 -1.25
CA ALA A 57 6.43 -11.22 -1.90
C ALA A 57 5.25 -11.28 -0.93
N ARG A 58 4.05 -11.31 -1.46
CA ARG A 58 2.80 -11.42 -0.69
C ARG A 58 1.84 -12.36 -1.38
N LEU A 59 1.08 -13.09 -0.57
CA LEU A 59 -0.03 -13.93 -1.03
C LEU A 59 -1.33 -13.34 -0.52
N SER A 60 -2.29 -13.16 -1.42
CA SER A 60 -3.64 -12.68 -1.16
C SER A 60 -4.63 -13.82 -1.30
N ILE A 61 -5.20 -14.25 -0.18
CA ILE A 61 -6.17 -15.34 -0.09
C ILE A 61 -7.51 -14.75 0.36
N HIS A 62 -8.64 -15.28 -0.11
CA HIS A 62 -9.92 -14.89 0.45
C HIS A 62 -10.03 -15.36 1.91
N SER A 63 -10.67 -14.58 2.79
CA SER A 63 -10.77 -14.88 4.23
C SER A 63 -11.31 -16.27 4.51
N ASP A 64 -12.37 -16.65 3.81
CA ASP A 64 -13.10 -17.91 4.02
C ASP A 64 -12.24 -19.15 3.77
N ASP A 65 -11.26 -19.03 2.87
CA ASP A 65 -10.37 -20.14 2.49
C ASP A 65 -9.01 -20.07 3.20
N LEU A 66 -8.78 -19.11 4.10
CA LEU A 66 -7.48 -18.89 4.73
C LEU A 66 -6.98 -20.12 5.51
N ASN A 67 -7.89 -20.83 6.20
CA ASN A 67 -7.56 -22.08 6.90
C ASN A 67 -7.10 -23.18 5.91
N LYS A 68 -7.82 -23.33 4.78
CA LYS A 68 -7.49 -24.34 3.76
C LYS A 68 -6.18 -23.97 3.04
N ALA A 69 -6.01 -22.70 2.69
CA ALA A 69 -4.80 -22.19 2.06
C ALA A 69 -3.58 -22.33 2.99
N TRP A 70 -3.75 -22.14 4.30
CA TRP A 70 -2.68 -22.36 5.28
C TRP A 70 -2.15 -23.79 5.24
N ASP A 71 -3.03 -24.80 5.19
CA ASP A 71 -2.64 -26.21 5.12
C ASP A 71 -1.81 -26.54 3.86
N ILE A 72 -1.93 -25.73 2.80
CA ILE A 72 -1.16 -25.83 1.56
C ILE A 72 0.15 -25.03 1.64
N ILE A 73 0.06 -23.75 2.00
CA ILE A 73 1.17 -22.79 1.95
C ILE A 73 2.22 -23.11 3.02
N PHE A 74 1.79 -23.38 4.25
CA PHE A 74 2.69 -23.47 5.40
C PHE A 74 3.73 -24.59 5.27
N PRO A 75 3.39 -25.83 4.84
CA PRO A 75 4.38 -26.88 4.61
C PRO A 75 5.45 -26.49 3.59
N ILE A 76 5.06 -25.86 2.47
CA ILE A 76 5.98 -25.42 1.42
C ILE A 76 6.96 -24.37 1.98
N LEU A 77 6.45 -23.34 2.68
CA LEU A 77 7.30 -22.32 3.32
C LEU A 77 8.26 -22.93 4.37
N CYS A 78 7.80 -23.95 5.09
CA CYS A 78 8.63 -24.66 6.06
C CYS A 78 9.75 -25.47 5.39
N GLN A 79 9.44 -26.15 4.29
CA GLN A 79 10.39 -26.95 3.52
C GLN A 79 11.48 -26.07 2.92
N LYS A 80 11.11 -24.93 2.32
CA LYS A 80 12.05 -23.97 1.70
C LYS A 80 12.75 -23.05 2.73
N ASN A 81 12.46 -23.24 4.02
CA ASN A 81 13.05 -22.48 5.11
C ASN A 81 12.85 -20.96 4.98
N THR A 82 11.65 -20.54 4.60
CA THR A 82 11.33 -19.14 4.25
C THR A 82 11.14 -18.28 5.51
N LEU A 83 11.60 -17.02 5.45
CA LEU A 83 11.28 -15.99 6.43
C LEU A 83 9.95 -15.32 6.03
N PHE A 84 8.93 -15.42 6.88
CA PHE A 84 7.63 -14.85 6.55
C PHE A 84 6.86 -14.38 7.79
N LYS A 85 5.78 -13.67 7.55
CA LYS A 85 4.73 -13.41 8.53
C LYS A 85 3.38 -13.71 7.90
N VAL A 86 2.45 -14.13 8.74
CA VAL A 86 1.04 -14.28 8.39
C VAL A 86 0.21 -13.35 9.25
N THR A 87 -0.92 -12.89 8.75
CA THR A 87 -1.87 -12.11 9.53
C THR A 87 -2.40 -12.92 10.70
N ASN A 88 -2.66 -12.24 11.82
CA ASN A 88 -3.46 -12.76 12.91
C ASN A 88 -4.88 -12.26 12.70
N TYR A 89 -5.75 -13.11 12.16
CA TYR A 89 -7.08 -12.69 11.72
C TYR A 89 -7.91 -12.06 12.86
N ASN A 90 -7.93 -12.69 14.04
CA ASN A 90 -8.62 -12.17 15.23
C ASN A 90 -8.11 -10.77 15.63
N ALA A 91 -6.79 -10.57 15.59
CA ALA A 91 -6.21 -9.28 15.92
C ALA A 91 -6.58 -8.22 14.85
N ILE A 92 -6.51 -8.56 13.57
CA ILE A 92 -6.83 -7.63 12.47
C ILE A 92 -8.29 -7.24 12.48
N GLU A 93 -9.19 -8.19 12.68
CA GLU A 93 -10.62 -7.92 12.77
C GLU A 93 -10.93 -6.94 13.91
N LYS A 94 -10.35 -7.20 15.10
CA LYS A 94 -10.44 -6.28 16.23
C LYS A 94 -9.89 -4.90 15.90
N PHE A 95 -8.72 -4.82 15.25
CA PHE A 95 -8.14 -3.54 14.84
C PHE A 95 -8.98 -2.80 13.79
N LYS A 96 -9.57 -3.52 12.83
CA LYS A 96 -10.49 -2.99 11.82
C LYS A 96 -11.70 -2.36 12.51
N ASN A 97 -12.37 -3.12 13.37
CA ASN A 97 -13.57 -2.67 14.07
C ASN A 97 -13.30 -1.49 15.00
N ASP A 98 -12.19 -1.51 15.76
CA ASP A 98 -11.81 -0.38 16.62
C ASP A 98 -11.49 0.89 15.81
N ARG A 99 -10.80 0.75 14.67
CA ARG A 99 -10.50 1.88 13.78
C ARG A 99 -11.76 2.45 13.13
N GLN A 100 -12.68 1.60 12.68
CA GLN A 100 -13.94 2.02 12.08
C GLN A 100 -14.79 2.77 13.10
N ARG A 101 -14.99 2.20 14.29
CA ARG A 101 -15.72 2.85 15.38
C ARG A 101 -15.16 4.23 15.71
N LYS A 102 -13.83 4.35 15.81
CA LYS A 102 -13.16 5.63 16.03
C LYS A 102 -13.40 6.61 14.89
N LEU A 103 -13.38 6.16 13.63
CA LEU A 103 -13.72 7.01 12.49
C LEU A 103 -15.17 7.52 12.60
N ASP A 104 -16.12 6.64 12.87
CA ASP A 104 -17.55 6.98 13.00
C ASP A 104 -17.81 7.95 14.16
N GLU A 105 -17.13 7.75 15.30
CA GLU A 105 -17.15 8.69 16.42
C GLU A 105 -16.64 10.08 16.00
N LEU A 106 -15.52 10.16 15.27
CA LEU A 106 -14.94 11.42 14.83
C LEU A 106 -15.84 12.15 13.81
N GLU A 107 -16.45 11.42 12.87
CA GLU A 107 -17.37 11.99 11.89
C GLU A 107 -18.67 12.49 12.55
N ARG A 108 -19.17 11.79 13.57
CA ARG A 108 -20.30 12.27 14.38
C ARG A 108 -19.95 13.54 15.14
N GLU A 109 -18.80 13.57 15.81
CA GLU A 109 -18.33 14.77 16.52
C GLU A 109 -18.14 15.96 15.56
N TYR A 110 -17.65 15.71 14.35
CA TYR A 110 -17.51 16.72 13.29
C TYR A 110 -18.87 17.33 12.90
N LYS A 111 -19.87 16.49 12.59
CA LYS A 111 -21.22 16.95 12.25
C LYS A 111 -21.90 17.70 13.40
N GLN A 112 -21.76 17.21 14.63
CA GLN A 112 -22.30 17.89 15.81
C GLN A 112 -21.69 19.28 16.00
N LEU A 113 -20.37 19.41 15.79
CA LEU A 113 -19.69 20.70 15.89
C LEU A 113 -20.13 21.67 14.79
N GLN A 114 -20.39 21.19 13.57
CA GLN A 114 -20.97 22.01 12.48
C GLN A 114 -22.31 22.62 12.87
N HIS A 115 -23.21 21.82 13.45
CA HIS A 115 -24.54 22.27 13.84
C HIS A 115 -24.53 23.21 15.05
N ASN A 116 -23.55 23.07 15.95
CA ASN A 116 -23.52 23.78 17.22
C ASN A 116 -22.51 24.94 17.28
N PHE A 117 -22.00 25.44 16.14
CA PHE A 117 -20.97 26.49 16.13
C PHE A 117 -21.35 27.73 16.94
N ASN A 118 -22.59 28.21 16.76
CA ASN A 118 -23.05 29.45 17.40
C ASN A 118 -23.10 29.34 18.92
N SER A 119 -23.35 28.13 19.46
CA SER A 119 -23.44 27.89 20.90
C SER A 119 -22.10 27.60 21.58
N GLN A 120 -21.00 27.45 20.84
CA GLN A 120 -19.68 27.20 21.45
C GLN A 120 -18.99 28.50 21.83
N ASP A 121 -18.42 28.55 23.04
CA ASP A 121 -17.54 29.63 23.46
C ASP A 121 -16.11 29.44 22.93
N ILE A 122 -15.30 30.51 23.04
CA ILE A 122 -13.93 30.54 22.52
C ILE A 122 -12.97 29.61 23.29
N ASN A 123 -13.23 29.36 24.57
CA ASN A 123 -12.41 28.49 25.42
C ASN A 123 -12.60 27.02 25.02
N PHE A 124 -13.85 26.63 24.78
CA PHE A 124 -14.20 25.32 24.23
C PHE A 124 -13.50 25.10 22.88
N LEU A 125 -13.63 26.05 21.94
CA LEU A 125 -13.00 25.95 20.63
C LEU A 125 -11.48 25.85 20.74
N SER A 126 -10.85 26.63 21.62
CA SER A 126 -9.40 26.60 21.84
C SER A 126 -8.92 25.25 22.39
N SER A 127 -9.62 24.71 23.39
CA SER A 127 -9.35 23.39 23.97
C SER A 127 -9.54 22.28 22.94
N LYS A 128 -10.62 22.34 22.15
CA LYS A 128 -10.92 21.37 21.09
C LYS A 128 -9.86 21.40 19.99
N TYR A 129 -9.46 22.59 19.53
CA TYR A 129 -8.38 22.77 18.55
C TYR A 129 -7.06 22.16 19.05
N TYR A 130 -6.69 22.42 20.30
CA TYR A 130 -5.50 21.87 20.91
C TYR A 130 -5.54 20.34 20.92
N LYS A 131 -6.65 19.74 21.40
CA LYS A 131 -6.82 18.28 21.44
C LYS A 131 -6.69 17.65 20.05
N LEU A 132 -7.41 18.17 19.05
CA LEU A 132 -7.39 17.64 17.68
C LEU A 132 -6.02 17.81 17.03
N SER A 133 -5.35 18.93 17.26
CA SER A 133 -4.02 19.16 16.72
C SER A 133 -2.97 18.25 17.34
N GLN A 134 -3.06 17.96 18.65
CA GLN A 134 -2.19 16.97 19.28
C GLN A 134 -2.44 15.57 18.72
N GLU A 135 -3.71 15.23 18.49
CA GLU A 135 -4.03 13.97 17.84
C GLU A 135 -3.45 13.91 16.43
N LEU A 136 -3.65 14.94 15.60
CA LEU A 136 -3.13 14.97 14.23
C LEU A 136 -1.60 14.89 14.19
N LYS A 137 -0.90 15.49 15.16
CA LYS A 137 0.56 15.36 15.31
C LYS A 137 1.01 13.92 15.53
N SER A 138 0.23 13.11 16.24
CA SER A 138 0.55 11.69 16.42
C SER A 138 0.61 10.91 15.10
N TYR A 139 0.00 11.44 14.03
CA TYR A 139 0.02 10.86 12.68
C TYR A 139 1.15 11.41 11.80
N SER A 140 1.71 12.59 12.08
CA SER A 140 2.56 13.34 11.15
C SER A 140 4.05 13.33 11.48
N TYR A 141 4.47 12.63 12.54
CA TYR A 141 5.89 12.57 12.86
C TYR A 141 6.68 11.85 11.75
N SER A 142 7.54 12.62 11.09
CA SER A 142 8.62 12.07 10.28
C SER A 142 9.41 11.09 11.15
N GLN A 143 9.82 9.95 10.57
CA GLN A 143 10.72 9.02 11.25
C GLN A 143 12.12 9.63 11.47
N TRP A 144 12.42 10.76 10.82
CA TRP A 144 13.66 11.50 10.99
C TRP A 144 13.61 12.37 12.24
N ARG A 145 14.43 12.02 13.25
CA ARG A 145 14.48 12.71 14.55
C ARG A 145 14.64 14.23 14.44
N LEU A 146 15.49 14.70 13.53
CA LEU A 146 15.73 16.14 13.32
C LEU A 146 14.49 16.84 12.75
N ILE A 147 13.88 16.28 11.70
CA ILE A 147 12.66 16.83 11.09
C ILE A 147 11.52 16.79 12.10
N ALA A 148 11.37 15.70 12.85
CA ALA A 148 10.40 15.57 13.93
C ALA A 148 10.60 16.62 15.02
N ALA A 149 11.85 16.94 15.39
CA ALA A 149 12.17 17.99 16.35
C ALA A 149 11.81 19.38 15.79
N VAL A 150 12.22 19.71 14.57
CA VAL A 150 11.88 20.99 13.91
C VAL A 150 10.36 21.16 13.78
N GLN A 151 9.66 20.13 13.31
CA GLN A 151 8.20 20.10 13.23
C GLN A 151 7.54 20.31 14.60
N LYS A 152 8.10 19.72 15.67
CA LYS A 152 7.60 19.91 17.04
C LYS A 152 7.71 21.37 17.48
N TYR A 153 8.84 22.05 17.23
CA TYR A 153 9.01 23.46 17.58
C TYR A 153 8.16 24.39 16.72
N TYR A 154 8.15 24.18 15.40
CA TYR A 154 7.30 24.96 14.47
C TYR A 154 5.83 24.88 14.89
N ASN A 155 5.33 23.68 15.18
CA ASN A 155 3.94 23.49 15.62
C ASN A 155 3.65 24.12 16.98
N LYS A 156 4.61 24.13 17.91
CA LYS A 156 4.47 24.84 19.19
C LYS A 156 4.32 26.34 18.96
N LEU A 157 5.15 26.93 18.10
CA LEU A 157 5.06 28.33 17.73
C LEU A 157 3.73 28.65 17.03
N LEU A 158 3.31 27.81 16.07
CA LEU A 158 2.02 27.94 15.40
C LEU A 158 0.87 27.98 16.41
N HIS A 159 0.85 27.03 17.35
CA HIS A 159 -0.16 27.00 18.41
C HIS A 159 -0.14 28.24 19.30
N PHE A 160 1.06 28.68 19.69
CA PHE A 160 1.22 29.88 20.50
C PHE A 160 0.60 31.10 19.81
N PHE A 161 0.93 31.33 18.53
CA PHE A 161 0.36 32.44 17.76
C PHE A 161 -1.15 32.32 17.57
N TYR A 162 -1.70 31.11 17.40
CA TYR A 162 -3.16 30.95 17.25
C TYR A 162 -3.95 31.15 18.54
N LEU A 163 -3.33 30.89 19.69
CA LEU A 163 -3.96 31.12 20.98
C LEU A 163 -3.87 32.59 21.42
N LEU A 164 -3.01 33.40 20.79
CA LEU A 164 -2.82 34.81 21.16
C LEU A 164 -3.78 35.80 20.48
N ASN A 165 -4.45 35.43 19.39
CA ASN A 165 -5.45 36.29 18.72
C ASN A 165 -6.58 35.47 18.09
N PRO A 166 -7.44 34.82 18.90
CA PRO A 166 -8.48 33.97 18.34
C PRO A 166 -9.68 34.83 17.91
N ASN A 167 -9.82 35.06 16.61
CA ASN A 167 -11.15 35.27 16.05
C ASN A 167 -11.90 33.92 16.13
N LYS A 168 -13.09 33.90 16.75
CA LYS A 168 -13.94 32.72 16.90
C LYS A 168 -14.16 31.98 15.57
N GLU A 169 -14.42 32.71 14.49
CA GLU A 169 -14.64 32.16 13.16
C GLU A 169 -13.38 31.52 12.58
N MET A 170 -12.24 32.21 12.66
CA MET A 170 -10.96 31.66 12.20
C MET A 170 -10.58 30.38 12.93
N LEU A 171 -10.79 30.35 14.26
CA LEU A 171 -10.52 29.19 15.08
C LEU A 171 -11.43 28.02 14.70
N PHE A 172 -12.71 28.29 14.45
CA PHE A 172 -13.65 27.31 13.96
C PHE A 172 -13.25 26.75 12.60
N THR A 173 -12.98 27.59 11.58
CA THR A 173 -12.52 27.14 10.26
C THR A 173 -11.29 26.22 10.36
N ARG A 174 -10.36 26.52 11.27
CA ARG A 174 -9.17 25.68 11.50
C ARG A 174 -9.50 24.36 12.18
N ILE A 175 -10.41 24.35 13.14
CA ILE A 175 -10.90 23.11 13.77
C ILE A 175 -11.54 22.22 12.71
N MET A 176 -12.38 22.80 11.86
CA MET A 176 -13.04 22.11 10.76
C MET A 176 -12.03 21.47 9.81
N HIS A 177 -11.04 22.24 9.35
CA HIS A 177 -9.97 21.71 8.53
C HIS A 177 -9.14 20.61 9.24
N THR A 178 -8.88 20.76 10.54
CA THR A 178 -8.15 19.76 11.33
C THR A 178 -8.95 18.45 11.45
N TYR A 179 -10.28 18.54 11.60
CA TYR A 179 -11.16 17.38 11.56
C TYR A 179 -11.13 16.68 10.21
N GLU A 180 -11.29 17.42 9.11
CA GLU A 180 -11.24 16.85 7.76
C GLU A 180 -9.93 16.10 7.55
N CYS A 181 -8.80 16.71 7.94
CA CYS A 181 -7.49 16.05 7.91
C CYS A 181 -7.47 14.76 8.74
N LEU A 182 -7.97 14.80 9.99
CA LEU A 182 -7.99 13.63 10.87
C LEU A 182 -8.91 12.52 10.36
N ILE A 183 -10.08 12.86 9.84
CA ILE A 183 -11.04 11.95 9.23
C ILE A 183 -10.36 11.23 8.07
N GLU A 184 -9.73 11.96 7.16
CA GLU A 184 -9.00 11.37 6.03
C GLU A 184 -7.85 10.45 6.50
N ARG A 185 -7.09 10.85 7.53
CA ARG A 185 -6.06 9.98 8.13
C ARG A 185 -6.64 8.72 8.78
N ARG A 186 -7.82 8.80 9.41
CA ARG A 186 -8.49 7.64 10.02
C ARG A 186 -9.08 6.72 8.96
N LYS A 187 -9.71 7.25 7.90
CA LYS A 187 -10.13 6.49 6.71
C LYS A 187 -8.97 5.70 6.12
N GLN A 188 -7.82 6.36 5.90
CA GLN A 188 -6.60 5.69 5.43
C GLN A 188 -6.16 4.55 6.38
N LYS A 189 -6.27 4.72 7.71
CA LYS A 189 -5.93 3.64 8.66
C LYS A 189 -6.91 2.47 8.62
N VAL A 190 -8.19 2.72 8.38
CA VAL A 190 -9.22 1.68 8.19
C VAL A 190 -8.93 0.90 6.92
N GLU A 191 -8.75 1.59 5.79
CA GLU A 191 -8.42 0.97 4.50
C GLU A 191 -7.15 0.12 4.58
N ASN A 192 -6.11 0.64 5.25
CA ASN A 192 -4.88 -0.11 5.48
C ASN A 192 -5.06 -1.35 6.39
N ALA A 193 -6.07 -1.37 7.27
CA ALA A 193 -6.40 -2.58 8.03
C ALA A 193 -7.13 -3.60 7.15
N LEU A 194 -8.12 -3.12 6.37
CA LEU A 194 -8.89 -3.91 5.41
C LEU A 194 -7.97 -4.63 4.40
N ARG A 195 -6.94 -3.93 3.92
CA ARG A 195 -5.93 -4.49 3.02
C ARG A 195 -5.38 -5.86 3.46
N PHE A 196 -5.13 -6.06 4.75
CA PHE A 196 -4.58 -7.30 5.31
C PHE A 196 -5.66 -8.29 5.76
N PHE A 197 -6.92 -7.84 5.77
CA PHE A 197 -8.08 -8.67 6.05
C PHE A 197 -8.56 -9.33 4.75
N ASP A 198 -8.77 -8.53 3.70
CA ASP A 198 -9.29 -8.94 2.39
C ASP A 198 -8.22 -9.57 1.48
N GLY A 199 -6.94 -9.39 1.81
CA GLY A 199 -5.83 -9.90 1.03
C GLY A 199 -4.49 -9.75 1.74
N MET A 200 -3.41 -10.05 1.02
CA MET A 200 -2.02 -9.82 1.46
C MET A 200 -1.68 -10.43 2.83
N GLN A 201 -2.33 -11.53 3.19
CA GLN A 201 -2.25 -12.16 4.50
C GLN A 201 -0.86 -12.68 4.79
N PHE A 202 -0.17 -13.17 3.76
CA PHE A 202 1.20 -13.63 3.87
C PHE A 202 2.14 -12.53 3.35
N THR A 203 3.22 -12.26 4.10
CA THR A 203 4.35 -11.47 3.62
C THR A 203 5.61 -12.30 3.76
N LEU A 204 6.25 -12.58 2.62
CA LEU A 204 7.47 -13.34 2.50
C LEU A 204 8.62 -12.35 2.31
N TYR A 205 9.65 -12.50 3.14
CA TYR A 205 10.83 -11.66 3.14
C TYR A 205 11.93 -12.37 2.37
N ILE A 206 12.38 -11.77 1.26
CA ILE A 206 13.29 -12.42 0.31
C ILE A 206 14.71 -11.98 0.64
N LEU A 207 15.60 -12.94 0.89
CA LEU A 207 17.02 -12.62 1.06
C LEU A 207 17.61 -12.20 -0.29
N PRO A 208 18.54 -11.23 -0.32
CA PRO A 208 19.21 -10.83 -1.56
C PRO A 208 19.83 -12.02 -2.29
N GLY A 209 19.53 -12.15 -3.59
CA GLY A 209 20.02 -13.24 -4.44
C GLY A 209 19.13 -14.49 -4.45
N GLN A 210 18.04 -14.51 -3.66
CA GLN A 210 17.08 -15.61 -3.61
C GLN A 210 15.77 -15.31 -4.34
N GLU A 211 15.73 -14.27 -5.17
CA GLU A 211 14.51 -13.83 -5.85
C GLU A 211 13.97 -14.92 -6.80
N LYS A 212 14.84 -15.59 -7.55
CA LYS A 212 14.44 -16.70 -8.44
C LYS A 212 13.88 -17.89 -7.65
N GLN A 213 14.55 -18.28 -6.56
CA GLN A 213 14.06 -19.34 -5.66
C GLN A 213 12.69 -18.99 -5.07
N CYS A 214 12.49 -17.73 -4.71
CA CYS A 214 11.19 -17.25 -4.25
C CYS A 214 10.14 -17.33 -5.37
N GLN A 215 10.48 -16.96 -6.61
CA GLN A 215 9.56 -17.07 -7.73
C GLN A 215 9.12 -18.52 -7.97
N ASP A 216 10.06 -19.46 -8.01
CA ASP A 216 9.75 -20.88 -8.24
C ASP A 216 8.88 -21.45 -7.11
N MET A 217 9.13 -21.04 -5.88
CA MET A 217 8.29 -21.40 -4.73
C MET A 217 6.88 -20.77 -4.80
N LEU A 218 6.75 -19.53 -5.27
CA LEU A 218 5.44 -18.90 -5.45
C LEU A 218 4.64 -19.59 -6.55
N GLU A 219 5.29 -20.00 -7.64
CA GLU A 219 4.69 -20.81 -8.71
C GLU A 219 4.15 -22.14 -8.15
N GLU A 220 4.97 -22.85 -7.37
CA GLU A 220 4.58 -24.09 -6.69
C GLU A 220 3.33 -23.88 -5.82
N ILE A 221 3.33 -22.83 -4.99
CA ILE A 221 2.18 -22.46 -4.15
C ILE A 221 0.93 -22.17 -5.00
N GLU A 222 1.05 -21.34 -6.03
CA GLU A 222 -0.06 -20.93 -6.88
C GLU A 222 -0.73 -22.12 -7.56
N VAL A 223 0.05 -23.04 -8.13
CA VAL A 223 -0.48 -24.26 -8.77
C VAL A 223 -1.31 -25.07 -7.78
N HIS A 224 -0.83 -25.23 -6.54
CA HIS A 224 -1.59 -25.93 -5.51
C HIS A 224 -2.86 -25.18 -5.11
N LEU A 225 -2.81 -23.86 -4.94
CA LEU A 225 -3.99 -23.05 -4.59
C LEU A 225 -5.07 -23.09 -5.68
N VAL A 226 -4.68 -23.00 -6.96
CA VAL A 226 -5.59 -23.10 -8.11
C VAL A 226 -6.22 -24.49 -8.16
N ARG A 227 -5.42 -25.55 -8.04
CA ARG A 227 -5.91 -26.94 -8.04
C ARG A 227 -6.95 -27.18 -6.95
N GLU A 228 -6.71 -26.63 -5.77
CA GLU A 228 -7.61 -26.73 -4.62
C GLU A 228 -8.77 -25.72 -4.64
N LYS A 229 -8.90 -24.96 -5.74
CA LYS A 229 -9.95 -23.96 -5.99
C LYS A 229 -10.07 -22.93 -4.87
N ILE A 230 -8.94 -22.50 -4.31
CA ILE A 230 -8.89 -21.48 -3.28
C ILE A 230 -9.32 -20.14 -3.88
N LYS A 231 -10.24 -19.42 -3.25
CA LYS A 231 -10.63 -18.08 -3.68
C LYS A 231 -9.48 -17.10 -3.46
N ALA A 232 -9.19 -16.30 -4.48
CA ALA A 232 -8.15 -15.27 -4.40
C ALA A 232 -8.62 -14.09 -3.54
N GLY A 233 -7.69 -13.54 -2.75
CA GLY A 233 -7.90 -12.29 -2.03
C GLY A 233 -7.53 -11.07 -2.87
N ILE A 234 -7.68 -9.88 -2.30
CA ILE A 234 -7.40 -8.62 -2.99
C ILE A 234 -5.89 -8.34 -3.02
N VAL A 235 -5.34 -8.05 -4.20
CA VAL A 235 -3.97 -7.52 -4.34
C VAL A 235 -4.03 -6.00 -4.32
N HIS A 236 -3.39 -5.39 -3.34
CA HIS A 236 -3.40 -3.93 -3.18
C HIS A 236 -2.51 -3.24 -4.23
N SER A 237 -2.90 -2.03 -4.67
CA SER A 237 -2.25 -1.26 -5.74
C SER A 237 -0.80 -0.84 -5.48
N THR A 238 -0.32 -1.00 -4.25
CA THR A 238 1.07 -0.68 -3.85
C THR A 238 2.06 -1.80 -4.17
N ASP A 239 1.56 -2.87 -4.78
CA ASP A 239 2.28 -4.08 -5.12
C ASP A 239 2.00 -4.41 -6.59
N ARG A 240 2.96 -5.07 -7.24
CA ARG A 240 2.77 -5.59 -8.59
C ARG A 240 2.25 -7.01 -8.50
N LYS A 241 1.07 -7.27 -9.06
CA LYS A 241 0.54 -8.63 -9.23
C LYS A 241 1.44 -9.42 -10.19
N ILE A 242 1.80 -10.64 -9.82
CA ILE A 242 2.60 -11.55 -10.65
C ILE A 242 1.92 -12.89 -10.92
N GLY A 243 0.97 -13.32 -10.07
CA GLY A 243 0.10 -14.47 -10.29
C GLY A 243 -1.30 -14.20 -9.78
N ILE A 244 -2.17 -15.21 -9.70
CA ILE A 244 -3.56 -15.03 -9.22
C ILE A 244 -3.57 -14.54 -7.77
N TYR A 245 -2.72 -15.12 -6.92
CA TYR A 245 -2.61 -14.83 -5.48
C TYR A 245 -1.37 -13.99 -5.14
N SER A 246 -0.34 -14.05 -5.98
CA SER A 246 1.00 -13.55 -5.68
C SER A 246 1.23 -12.14 -6.17
N SER A 247 1.91 -11.35 -5.34
CA SER A 247 2.35 -10.00 -5.68
C SER A 247 3.70 -9.68 -5.06
N ILE A 248 4.43 -8.74 -5.67
CA ILE A 248 5.78 -8.32 -5.25
C ILE A 248 5.90 -6.82 -5.08
N ARG A 249 6.82 -6.43 -4.21
CA ARG A 249 7.13 -5.03 -3.91
C ARG A 249 8.56 -4.88 -3.43
N HIS A 250 9.22 -3.81 -3.86
CA HIS A 250 10.43 -3.33 -3.23
C HIS A 250 10.13 -2.20 -2.23
N PRO A 251 10.62 -2.25 -0.98
CA PRO A 251 10.37 -1.21 0.02
C PRO A 251 11.27 0.03 -0.16
N GLY A 252 12.30 -0.04 -0.99
CA GLY A 252 13.36 0.97 -1.12
C GLY A 252 14.67 0.50 -0.48
N LYS A 253 15.78 0.82 -1.13
CA LYS A 253 17.16 0.51 -0.75
C LYS A 253 17.77 1.67 0.06
N THR A 254 17.51 2.90 -0.37
CA THR A 254 18.04 4.12 0.28
C THR A 254 17.25 4.48 1.53
N CYS A 255 15.93 4.37 1.46
CA CYS A 255 15.03 4.59 2.58
C CYS A 255 13.88 3.59 2.55
N TYR A 256 13.44 3.17 3.73
CA TYR A 256 12.36 2.21 3.86
C TYR A 256 11.01 2.90 3.73
N HIS A 257 10.27 2.57 2.67
CA HIS A 257 8.90 3.03 2.47
C HIS A 257 7.89 2.00 2.95
N LYS A 258 7.08 2.40 3.93
CA LYS A 258 5.97 1.56 4.44
C LYS A 258 4.96 1.32 3.33
N ALA A 259 4.31 0.15 3.36
CA ALA A 259 3.29 -0.17 2.38
C ALA A 259 1.99 0.62 2.53
N THR A 260 1.79 1.17 3.73
CA THR A 260 0.67 2.03 4.12
C THR A 260 1.00 3.51 3.99
N ASP A 261 2.17 3.87 3.42
CA ASP A 261 2.54 5.26 3.22
C ASP A 261 1.61 5.87 2.15
N PRO A 262 0.83 6.91 2.47
CA PRO A 262 -0.09 7.54 1.52
C PRO A 262 0.66 8.17 0.33
N ASN A 263 1.91 8.59 0.52
CA ASN A 263 2.72 9.21 -0.53
C ASN A 263 3.46 8.18 -1.40
N LEU A 264 3.23 6.89 -1.17
CA LEU A 264 3.84 5.85 -1.98
C LEU A 264 3.07 5.67 -3.29
N GLU A 265 3.71 6.11 -4.35
CA GLU A 265 3.18 6.05 -5.70
C GLU A 265 3.43 4.70 -6.39
N THR A 266 4.53 4.02 -6.11
CA THR A 266 4.96 2.82 -6.87
C THR A 266 5.31 1.64 -5.96
N TYR A 267 5.20 0.42 -6.51
CA TYR A 267 5.67 -0.81 -5.86
C TYR A 267 7.19 -0.90 -5.76
N ASN A 268 7.92 -0.06 -6.51
CA ASN A 268 9.38 -0.05 -6.59
C ASN A 268 9.90 1.40 -6.57
N PRO A 269 10.00 2.03 -5.38
CA PRO A 269 10.28 3.47 -5.24
C PRO A 269 11.67 3.87 -5.72
N ASP A 270 12.64 2.96 -5.66
CA ASP A 270 14.02 3.20 -6.10
C ASP A 270 14.27 2.74 -7.55
N ASN A 271 13.22 2.33 -8.27
CA ASN A 271 13.27 1.83 -9.65
C ASN A 271 14.38 0.78 -9.89
N ILE A 272 14.62 -0.06 -8.89
CA ILE A 272 15.63 -1.12 -9.00
C ILE A 272 15.19 -2.15 -10.05
N ASN A 273 16.11 -2.97 -10.55
CA ASN A 273 15.74 -4.02 -11.50
C ASN A 273 14.72 -4.98 -10.86
N ASP A 274 13.58 -5.20 -11.51
CA ASP A 274 12.54 -6.14 -11.08
C ASP A 274 12.89 -7.52 -11.64
N PRO A 275 13.30 -8.49 -10.80
CA PRO A 275 13.73 -9.79 -11.26
C PRO A 275 12.57 -10.78 -11.48
N PHE A 276 11.31 -10.36 -11.25
CA PHE A 276 10.16 -11.26 -11.30
C PHE A 276 9.44 -11.22 -12.64
N SER A 277 9.04 -12.38 -13.15
CA SER A 277 8.10 -12.48 -14.28
C SER A 277 6.67 -12.72 -13.80
N PHE A 278 5.71 -12.70 -14.73
CA PHE A 278 4.40 -13.29 -14.44
C PHE A 278 4.54 -14.81 -14.25
N LEU A 279 3.69 -15.35 -13.39
CA LEU A 279 3.57 -16.77 -13.07
C LEU A 279 2.63 -17.44 -14.07
N THR A 280 2.76 -18.75 -14.25
CA THR A 280 1.99 -19.51 -15.26
C THR A 280 0.50 -19.60 -14.96
N THR A 281 0.12 -19.39 -13.70
CA THR A 281 -1.27 -19.36 -13.26
C THR A 281 -2.04 -18.12 -13.72
N LEU A 282 -1.35 -17.04 -14.11
CA LEU A 282 -2.00 -15.88 -14.71
C LEU A 282 -2.27 -16.17 -16.19
N SER A 283 -3.52 -16.01 -16.64
CA SER A 283 -3.86 -16.35 -18.03
C SER A 283 -3.07 -15.48 -19.02
N PRO A 284 -2.52 -16.06 -20.11
CA PRO A 284 -1.88 -15.28 -21.17
C PRO A 284 -2.81 -14.22 -21.78
N THR A 285 -4.12 -14.43 -21.76
CA THR A 285 -5.12 -13.46 -22.24
C THR A 285 -5.26 -12.24 -21.32
N GLU A 286 -4.91 -12.38 -20.04
CA GLU A 286 -4.86 -11.30 -19.07
C GLU A 286 -3.54 -10.53 -19.14
N ILE A 287 -2.54 -11.01 -19.88
CA ILE A 287 -1.22 -10.36 -20.02
C ILE A 287 -1.12 -9.75 -21.42
N MET A 288 -0.62 -8.53 -21.48
CA MET A 288 -0.28 -7.89 -22.75
C MET A 288 1.00 -8.53 -23.31
N GLN A 289 0.90 -9.14 -24.48
CA GLN A 289 2.01 -9.85 -25.12
C GLN A 289 2.97 -8.87 -25.80
N ASP A 290 4.26 -9.20 -25.85
CA ASP A 290 5.28 -8.33 -26.43
C ASP A 290 5.03 -8.01 -27.91
N GLU A 291 4.47 -8.96 -28.67
CA GLU A 291 4.11 -8.72 -30.07
C GLU A 291 2.93 -7.74 -30.21
N GLU A 292 1.92 -7.82 -29.33
CA GLU A 292 0.83 -6.82 -29.28
C GLU A 292 1.41 -5.42 -29.03
N VAL A 293 2.38 -5.32 -28.11
CA VAL A 293 3.04 -4.04 -27.82
C VAL A 293 3.86 -3.55 -29.00
N LYS A 294 4.63 -4.41 -29.66
CA LYS A 294 5.44 -4.03 -30.83
C LYS A 294 4.56 -3.60 -31.99
N GLU A 295 3.48 -4.33 -32.25
CA GLU A 295 2.52 -3.99 -33.29
C GLU A 295 1.87 -2.63 -33.00
N ILE A 296 1.46 -2.41 -31.74
CA ILE A 296 0.91 -1.13 -31.34
C ILE A 296 1.96 -0.04 -31.44
N LEU A 297 3.17 -0.21 -30.93
CA LEU A 297 4.25 0.78 -31.06
C LEU A 297 4.58 1.12 -32.53
N LYS A 298 4.41 0.16 -33.45
CA LYS A 298 4.55 0.38 -34.90
C LYS A 298 3.36 1.14 -35.50
N GLN A 299 2.14 0.88 -35.01
CA GLN A 299 0.90 1.50 -35.49
C GLN A 299 0.56 2.83 -34.78
N SER A 300 1.11 3.09 -33.59
CA SER A 300 0.71 4.16 -32.66
C SER A 300 1.80 5.21 -32.46
N THR A 301 2.11 5.92 -33.54
CA THR A 301 2.61 7.31 -33.40
C THR A 301 1.53 8.25 -32.84
N SER A 302 0.26 7.83 -32.83
CA SER A 302 -0.84 8.62 -32.24
C SER A 302 -1.01 8.34 -30.75
N ALA A 303 -1.06 9.41 -29.95
CA ALA A 303 -1.30 9.35 -28.51
C ALA A 303 -2.63 8.65 -28.15
N GLN A 304 -3.61 8.70 -29.05
CA GLN A 304 -4.90 8.02 -28.90
C GLN A 304 -4.76 6.49 -28.84
N GLY A 305 -3.96 5.89 -29.73
CA GLY A 305 -3.73 4.44 -29.72
C GLY A 305 -3.05 3.97 -28.43
N LEU A 306 -2.10 4.75 -27.93
CA LEU A 306 -1.43 4.48 -26.65
C LEU A 306 -2.38 4.58 -25.45
N VAL A 307 -3.27 5.57 -25.44
CA VAL A 307 -4.29 5.70 -24.39
C VAL A 307 -5.24 4.51 -24.43
N ALA A 308 -5.79 4.17 -25.60
CA ALA A 308 -6.69 3.02 -25.74
C ALA A 308 -6.04 1.71 -25.24
N LEU A 309 -4.75 1.51 -25.56
CA LEU A 309 -3.99 0.38 -25.05
C LEU A 309 -3.90 0.36 -23.52
N LEU A 310 -3.57 1.50 -22.91
CA LEU A 310 -3.41 1.61 -21.46
C LEU A 310 -4.74 1.62 -20.70
N GLN A 311 -5.86 1.74 -21.40
CA GLN A 311 -7.20 1.57 -20.83
C GLN A 311 -7.65 0.10 -20.84
N THR A 312 -6.89 -0.80 -21.48
CA THR A 312 -7.17 -2.24 -21.42
C THR A 312 -7.01 -2.76 -19.99
N LYS A 313 -7.81 -3.79 -19.64
CA LYS A 313 -7.71 -4.48 -18.35
C LYS A 313 -6.55 -5.48 -18.28
N LYS A 314 -5.78 -5.65 -19.36
CA LYS A 314 -4.62 -6.56 -19.40
C LYS A 314 -3.49 -6.02 -18.53
N PHE A 315 -2.75 -6.92 -17.89
CA PHE A 315 -1.53 -6.62 -17.16
C PHE A 315 -0.39 -6.32 -18.14
N VAL A 316 0.31 -5.22 -17.88
CA VAL A 316 1.43 -4.76 -18.69
C VAL A 316 2.73 -5.02 -17.91
N ALA A 317 3.71 -5.61 -18.58
CA ALA A 317 5.02 -5.89 -17.97
C ALA A 317 5.79 -4.59 -17.66
N PRO A 318 6.65 -4.56 -16.62
CA PRO A 318 7.45 -3.40 -16.28
C PRO A 318 8.38 -2.90 -17.42
N SER A 319 8.89 -3.80 -18.25
CA SER A 319 9.71 -3.48 -19.42
C SER A 319 8.95 -2.61 -20.43
N ILE A 320 7.69 -2.96 -20.70
CA ILE A 320 6.80 -2.23 -21.61
C ILE A 320 6.55 -0.82 -21.07
N PHE A 321 6.25 -0.69 -19.77
CA PHE A 321 6.07 0.61 -19.13
C PHE A 321 7.32 1.51 -19.25
N LYS A 322 8.53 0.94 -19.14
CA LYS A 322 9.78 1.68 -19.35
C LYS A 322 9.93 2.16 -20.81
N ALA A 323 9.57 1.32 -21.78
CA ALA A 323 9.57 1.69 -23.19
C ALA A 323 8.57 2.82 -23.48
N LEU A 324 7.36 2.73 -22.93
CA LEU A 324 6.27 3.70 -23.10
C LEU A 324 6.47 5.01 -22.34
N ALA A 325 7.36 5.05 -21.35
CA ALA A 325 7.52 6.22 -20.48
C ALA A 325 7.92 7.51 -21.22
N GLY A 326 8.31 7.44 -22.49
CA GLY A 326 8.68 8.58 -23.33
C GLY A 326 7.55 9.17 -24.14
N GLN A 327 6.38 8.55 -24.04
CA GLN A 327 5.16 9.02 -24.69
C GLN A 327 4.25 9.76 -23.70
N LYS A 328 4.69 9.99 -22.45
CA LYS A 328 3.87 10.62 -21.42
C LYS A 328 3.44 12.02 -21.82
N GLU A 329 4.33 12.79 -22.42
CA GLU A 329 4.06 14.14 -22.90
C GLU A 329 3.01 14.12 -24.02
N ASN A 330 3.12 13.17 -24.95
CA ASN A 330 2.13 12.97 -26.02
C ASN A 330 0.75 12.60 -25.45
N ILE A 331 0.71 11.74 -24.43
CA ILE A 331 -0.52 11.38 -23.72
C ILE A 331 -1.13 12.59 -23.01
N VAL A 332 -0.32 13.42 -22.31
CA VAL A 332 -0.81 14.64 -21.65
C VAL A 332 -1.40 15.61 -22.67
N SER A 333 -0.74 15.80 -23.82
CA SER A 333 -1.25 16.66 -24.89
C SER A 333 -2.58 16.15 -25.45
N TYR A 334 -2.72 14.83 -25.63
CA TYR A 334 -3.99 14.22 -26.03
C TYR A 334 -5.09 14.45 -24.99
N ILE A 335 -4.81 14.27 -23.70
CA ILE A 335 -5.78 14.50 -22.62
C ILE A 335 -6.25 15.96 -22.62
N LYS A 336 -5.35 16.93 -22.86
CA LYS A 336 -5.71 18.36 -22.94
C LYS A 336 -6.66 18.66 -24.11
N ALA A 337 -6.53 17.94 -25.23
CA ALA A 337 -7.34 18.12 -26.43
C ALA A 337 -8.62 17.27 -26.44
N ALA A 338 -8.80 16.35 -25.49
CA ALA A 338 -9.95 15.46 -25.42
C ALA A 338 -11.24 16.21 -24.99
N PRO A 339 -12.43 15.74 -25.39
CA PRO A 339 -13.71 16.26 -24.89
C PRO A 339 -13.79 16.18 -23.36
N LEU A 340 -14.49 17.13 -22.72
CA LEU A 340 -14.50 17.32 -21.26
C LEU A 340 -14.80 16.03 -20.47
N GLU A 341 -15.80 15.26 -20.89
CA GLU A 341 -16.17 14.00 -20.23
C GLU A 341 -15.05 12.96 -20.31
N SER A 342 -14.46 12.78 -21.50
CA SER A 342 -13.33 11.87 -21.70
C SER A 342 -12.09 12.34 -20.96
N GLN A 343 -11.86 13.65 -20.92
CA GLN A 343 -10.76 14.29 -20.21
C GLN A 343 -10.83 14.02 -18.71
N GLN A 344 -12.00 14.21 -18.07
CA GLN A 344 -12.20 13.92 -16.64
C GLN A 344 -11.89 12.46 -16.30
N LYS A 345 -12.41 11.52 -17.09
CA LYS A 345 -12.16 10.09 -16.91
C LYS A 345 -10.68 9.73 -17.05
N LEU A 346 -10.01 10.27 -18.07
CA LEU A 346 -8.58 10.01 -18.31
C LEU A 346 -7.70 10.58 -17.19
N ILE A 347 -8.04 11.76 -16.67
CA ILE A 347 -7.35 12.36 -15.51
C ILE A 347 -7.50 11.47 -14.29
N GLU A 348 -8.73 10.99 -14.00
CA GLU A 348 -8.98 10.08 -12.89
C GLU A 348 -8.16 8.80 -13.02
N GLU A 349 -8.13 8.18 -14.21
CA GLU A 349 -7.33 6.99 -14.47
C GLU A 349 -5.82 7.25 -14.32
N CYS A 350 -5.31 8.38 -14.79
CA CYS A 350 -3.90 8.76 -14.62
C CYS A 350 -3.51 8.98 -13.15
N LEU A 351 -4.41 9.57 -12.36
CA LEU A 351 -4.17 9.79 -10.93
C LEU A 351 -4.34 8.51 -10.11
N ASN A 352 -5.12 7.55 -10.60
CA ASN A 352 -5.32 6.25 -9.95
C ASN A 352 -4.17 5.27 -10.25
N LYS A 353 -3.29 5.02 -9.26
CA LYS A 353 -2.13 4.13 -9.37
C LYS A 353 -2.46 2.66 -9.65
N SER A 354 -3.71 2.22 -9.52
CA SER A 354 -4.11 0.85 -9.83
C SER A 354 -4.27 0.59 -11.33
N THR A 355 -4.48 1.64 -12.14
CA THR A 355 -4.68 1.54 -13.59
C THR A 355 -3.34 1.48 -14.34
N ASN A 356 -3.33 1.03 -15.59
CA ASN A 356 -2.11 1.04 -16.40
C ASN A 356 -1.65 2.46 -16.73
N LEU A 357 -2.57 3.40 -17.00
CA LEU A 357 -2.22 4.83 -17.15
C LEU A 357 -1.54 5.36 -15.89
N GLY A 358 -2.13 5.15 -14.72
CA GLY A 358 -1.57 5.61 -13.47
C GLY A 358 -0.21 4.98 -13.17
N ARG A 359 0.00 3.70 -13.49
CA ARG A 359 1.32 3.04 -13.41
C ARG A 359 2.33 3.67 -14.36
N LEU A 360 1.96 3.92 -15.62
CA LEU A 360 2.84 4.54 -16.61
C LEU A 360 3.36 5.89 -16.11
N PHE A 361 2.47 6.77 -15.65
CA PHE A 361 2.86 8.11 -15.18
C PHE A 361 3.82 8.07 -13.99
N ARG A 362 3.85 6.96 -13.24
CA ARG A 362 4.73 6.71 -12.08
C ARG A 362 6.01 5.93 -12.43
N VAL A 363 6.23 5.59 -13.70
CA VAL A 363 7.53 5.08 -14.16
C VAL A 363 8.56 6.21 -14.10
N GLN A 364 9.66 5.98 -13.39
CA GLN A 364 10.72 6.98 -13.27
C GLN A 364 11.55 7.08 -14.55
N ARG A 365 11.82 8.31 -15.00
CA ARG A 365 12.86 8.63 -15.99
C ARG A 365 13.87 9.57 -15.33
N GLY A 366 15.13 9.17 -15.24
CA GLY A 366 16.20 9.94 -14.60
C GLY A 366 16.28 9.77 -13.07
N PHE A 367 16.96 10.70 -12.38
CA PHE A 367 17.33 10.58 -10.96
C PHE A 367 16.22 10.94 -9.97
N PHE A 368 15.15 11.61 -10.41
CA PHE A 368 14.09 12.08 -9.51
C PHE A 368 12.93 11.09 -9.42
N THR A 369 12.55 10.72 -8.20
CA THR A 369 11.36 9.88 -7.92
C THR A 369 10.09 10.61 -8.35
N PRO A 370 9.20 9.98 -9.15
CA PRO A 370 7.93 10.57 -9.51
C PRO A 370 7.07 10.78 -8.27
N LYS A 371 6.56 12.01 -8.11
CA LYS A 371 5.68 12.42 -7.02
C LYS A 371 4.51 13.22 -7.58
N LEU A 372 3.35 13.10 -6.93
CA LEU A 372 2.28 14.08 -7.10
C LEU A 372 2.85 15.50 -6.88
N GLY A 373 2.42 16.46 -7.69
CA GLY A 373 3.01 17.80 -7.72
C GLY A 373 4.34 17.96 -8.48
N SER A 374 4.83 16.95 -9.22
CA SER A 374 6.02 17.07 -10.10
C SER A 374 5.82 16.51 -11.52
N GLY A 375 6.60 17.00 -12.49
CA GLY A 375 6.66 16.47 -13.86
C GLY A 375 5.30 16.42 -14.57
N THR A 376 5.05 15.36 -15.33
CA THR A 376 3.79 15.15 -16.05
C THR A 376 2.61 14.86 -15.13
N LEU A 377 2.83 14.28 -13.93
CA LEU A 377 1.76 14.11 -12.93
C LEU A 377 1.25 15.46 -12.41
N LYS A 378 2.14 16.43 -12.17
CA LYS A 378 1.73 17.81 -11.84
C LYS A 378 0.86 18.42 -12.92
N GLN A 379 1.19 18.17 -14.19
CA GLN A 379 0.41 18.70 -15.29
C GLN A 379 -1.01 18.13 -15.28
N ILE A 380 -1.17 16.82 -15.05
CA ILE A 380 -2.47 16.17 -14.92
C ILE A 380 -3.26 16.74 -13.72
N GLU A 381 -2.61 16.92 -12.57
CA GLU A 381 -3.22 17.51 -11.38
C GLU A 381 -3.68 18.96 -11.62
N ASN A 382 -2.86 19.77 -12.29
CA ASN A 382 -3.24 21.12 -12.67
C ASN A 382 -4.44 21.14 -13.62
N ILE A 383 -4.51 20.23 -14.59
CA ILE A 383 -5.69 20.13 -15.48
C ILE A 383 -6.94 19.79 -14.66
N GLN A 384 -6.84 18.88 -13.68
CA GLN A 384 -7.96 18.54 -12.80
C GLN A 384 -8.49 19.76 -12.03
N LEU A 385 -7.59 20.63 -11.56
CA LEU A 385 -7.93 21.84 -10.83
C LEU A 385 -8.59 22.91 -11.72
N THR A 386 -8.28 22.97 -13.01
CA THR A 386 -8.89 23.91 -13.96
C THR A 386 -10.30 23.49 -14.40
N ILE A 387 -10.63 22.20 -14.31
CA ILE A 387 -11.93 21.65 -14.74
C ILE A 387 -12.99 21.71 -13.63
N LYS A 388 -12.57 21.81 -12.37
CA LYS A 388 -13.45 22.02 -11.20
C LYS A 388 -13.82 23.48 -11.06
#